data_AF-A0A2S9GMM8-F1
#
_entry.id   AF-A0A2S9GMM8-F1
#
_cell.length_a   1.000
_cell.length_b   1.000
_cell.length_c   1.000
_cell.angle_alpha   90.00
_cell.angle_beta   90.00
_cell.angle_gamma   90.00
#
_symmetry.space_group_name_H-M   'P 1'
#
loop_
_entity.id
_entity.type
_entity.pdbx_description
1 polymer ?
#
loop_
_entity_poly.entity_id
_entity_poly.type
_entity_poly.pdbx_seq_one_letter_code
_entity_poly.pdbx_strand_id
1 'polypeptide(L)' 'VRAVVDDIERLGNTAVVVRINGRTAGVLGLADRPRDEAADAVTQLTDLTGTVPVLLTGDNLHAAAHIADELGIRDVRAGL' A
#
# COMPACT_ATOMS: atom_id res chain seq x y z
N VAL A 1 -15.76 -13.51 -8.02
CA VAL A 1 -14.84 -13.38 -6.87
C VAL A 1 -13.43 -13.08 -7.33
N ARG A 2 -12.80 -13.91 -8.17
CA ARG A 2 -11.44 -13.65 -8.67
C ARG A 2 -11.26 -12.27 -9.30
N ALA A 3 -12.11 -11.89 -10.26
CA ALA A 3 -12.06 -10.55 -10.84
C ALA A 3 -12.19 -9.41 -9.80
N VAL A 4 -13.04 -9.58 -8.78
CA VAL A 4 -13.21 -8.59 -7.70
C VAL A 4 -11.97 -8.52 -6.80
N VAL A 5 -11.34 -9.67 -6.53
CA VAL A 5 -10.06 -9.74 -5.81
C VAL A 5 -8.98 -9.02 -6.61
N ASP A 6 -8.84 -9.36 -7.90
CA ASP A 6 -7.86 -8.74 -8.79
C ASP A 6 -8.08 -7.22 -8.89
N ASP A 7 -9.33 -6.74 -8.88
CA ASP A 7 -9.66 -5.31 -8.89
C ASP A 7 -9.24 -4.61 -7.60
N ILE A 8 -9.51 -5.22 -6.44
CA ILE A 8 -9.14 -4.69 -5.12
C ILE A 8 -7.61 -4.66 -4.97
N GLU A 9 -6.91 -5.71 -5.38
CA GLU A 9 -5.44 -5.77 -5.33
C GLU A 9 -4.78 -4.74 -6.25
N ARG A 10 -5.34 -4.48 -7.43
CA ARG A 10 -4.86 -3.41 -8.32
C ARG A 10 -5.03 -2.01 -7.73
N LEU A 11 -5.98 -1.82 -6.82
CA LEU A 11 -6.12 -0.58 -6.06
C LEU A 11 -5.13 -0.49 -4.89
N GLY A 12 -4.21 -1.45 -4.75
CA GLY A 12 -3.24 -1.49 -3.66
C GLY A 12 -3.80 -2.03 -2.34
N ASN A 13 -5.03 -2.54 -2.35
CA ASN A 13 -5.67 -3.05 -1.15
C ASN A 13 -5.41 -4.54 -0.99
N THR A 14 -5.33 -5.02 0.25
CA THR A 14 -5.38 -6.44 0.55
C THR A 14 -6.82 -6.93 0.40
N ALA A 15 -7.05 -7.92 -0.46
CA ALA A 15 -8.37 -8.50 -0.71
C ALA A 15 -8.63 -9.70 0.22
N VAL A 16 -9.69 -9.61 1.03
CA VAL A 16 -10.12 -10.68 1.94
C VAL A 16 -11.43 -11.28 1.46
N VAL A 17 -11.40 -12.54 1.01
CA VAL A 17 -12.63 -13.25 0.59
C VAL A 17 -13.38 -13.78 1.80
N VAL A 18 -14.60 -13.28 2.01
CA VAL A 18 -15.45 -13.71 3.13
C VAL A 18 -16.34 -14.87 2.69
N ARG A 19 -16.35 -15.97 3.45
CA ARG A 19 -17.23 -17.12 3.23
C ARG A 19 -18.14 -17.34 4.44
N ILE A 20 -19.44 -17.54 4.18
CA ILE A 20 -20.44 -17.90 5.19
C ILE A 20 -20.98 -19.27 4.81
N ASN A 21 -20.90 -20.24 5.72
CA ASN A 21 -21.33 -21.63 5.49
C ASN A 21 -20.76 -22.24 4.19
N GLY A 22 -19.48 -21.97 3.91
CA GLY A 22 -18.80 -22.46 2.70
C GLY A 22 -19.17 -21.75 1.39
N ARG A 23 -20.07 -20.76 1.40
CA ARG A 23 -20.40 -19.95 0.21
C ARG A 23 -19.73 -18.59 0.29
N THR A 24 -19.21 -18.07 -0.81
CA THR A 24 -18.65 -16.71 -0.84
C THR A 24 -19.75 -15.69 -0.62
N ALA A 25 -19.59 -14.87 0.41
CA ALA A 25 -20.50 -13.78 0.76
C ALA A 25 -20.04 -12.44 0.17
N GLY A 26 -18.74 -12.24 -0.01
CA GLY A 26 -18.18 -11.02 -0.57
C GLY A 26 -16.65 -10.97 -0.49
N VAL A 27 -16.09 -9.80 -0.84
CA VAL A 27 -14.67 -9.48 -0.69
C VAL A 27 -14.56 -8.15 0.06
N LEU A 28 -13.71 -8.09 1.08
CA LEU A 28 -13.35 -6.86 1.77
C LEU A 28 -12.00 -6.38 1.25
N GLY A 29 -11.90 -5.10 0.90
CA GLY A 29 -10.62 -4.44 0.62
C GLY A 29 -10.09 -3.77 1.87
N LEU A 30 -8.87 -4.10 2.28
CA LEU A 30 -8.16 -3.46 3.37
C LEU A 30 -7.07 -2.56 2.78
N ALA A 31 -7.09 -1.28 3.14
CA ALA A 31 -6.11 -0.29 2.72
C ALA A 31 -5.36 0.22 3.94
N ASP A 32 -4.04 0.26 3.86
CA ASP A 32 -3.24 1.00 4.82
C ASP A 32 -3.28 2.48 4.45
N ARG A 33 -3.41 3.33 5.46
CA ARG A 33 -3.30 4.78 5.30
C ARG A 33 -2.02 5.23 5.97
N PRO A 34 -1.23 6.10 5.33
CA PRO A 34 -0.14 6.75 6.03
C PRO A 34 -0.69 7.51 7.24
N ARG A 35 0.18 7.69 8.24
CA ARG A 35 -0.10 8.62 9.33
C ARG A 35 -0.14 10.04 8.76
N ASP A 36 -0.97 10.91 9.34
CA ASP A 36 -1.13 12.28 8.87
C ASP A 36 0.23 13.03 8.81
N GLU A 37 1.16 12.71 9.72
CA GLU A 37 2.49 13.34 9.80
C GLU A 37 3.56 12.65 8.94
N ALA A 38 3.22 11.59 8.22
CA ALA A 38 4.21 10.77 7.50
C ALA A 38 4.91 11.54 6.37
N ALA A 39 4.17 12.37 5.63
CA ALA A 39 4.75 13.17 4.56
C ALA A 39 5.76 14.19 5.11
N ASP A 40 5.38 14.90 6.18
CA ASP A 40 6.26 15.86 6.86
C ASP A 40 7.53 15.18 7.40
N ALA A 41 7.39 13.98 7.95
CA ALA A 41 8.53 13.20 8.43
C ALA A 41 9.49 12.82 7.30
N VAL A 42 8.98 12.41 6.13
CA VAL A 42 9.80 12.10 4.94
C VAL A 42 10.53 13.34 4.43
N THR A 43 9.86 14.50 4.37
CA THR A 43 10.50 15.77 4.00
C THR A 43 11.62 16.13 4.97
N GLN A 44 11.34 16.12 6.28
CA GLN A 44 12.35 16.46 7.30
C GLN A 44 13.55 15.51 7.28
N LEU A 45 13.32 14.21 7.11
CA LEU A 45 14.42 13.24 6.95
C LEU A 45 15.25 13.50 5.69
N THR A 46 14.59 13.88 4.59
CA THR A 46 15.28 14.23 3.35
C THR A 46 16.17 15.47 3.55
N ASP A 47 15.65 16.50 4.20
CA ASP A 47 16.39 17.73 4.48
C ASP A 47 17.58 17.49 5.42
N LEU A 48 17.39 16.67 6.45
CA LEU A 48 18.44 16.33 7.42
C LEU A 48 19.56 15.48 6.83
N THR A 49 19.23 14.53 5.96
CA THR A 49 20.20 13.56 5.42
C THR A 49 20.70 13.91 4.02
N GLY A 50 20.09 14.89 3.36
CA GLY A 50 20.34 15.21 1.95
C GLY A 50 19.93 14.10 0.98
N THR A 51 19.21 13.07 1.45
CA THR A 51 18.87 11.87 0.67
C THR A 51 17.40 11.53 0.86
N VAL A 52 16.68 11.29 -0.24
CA VAL A 52 15.29 10.83 -0.18
C VAL A 52 15.27 9.38 0.35
N PRO A 53 14.42 9.05 1.34
CA PRO A 53 14.27 7.68 1.83
C PRO A 53 13.88 6.67 0.73
N VAL A 54 14.13 5.39 0.99
CA VAL A 54 13.66 4.27 0.17
C VAL A 54 12.49 3.60 0.89
N LEU A 55 11.37 3.37 0.19
CA LEU A 55 10.27 2.56 0.71
C LEU A 55 10.59 1.07 0.49
N LEU A 56 10.67 0.32 1.58
CA LEU A 56 10.85 -1.13 1.59
C LEU A 56 9.57 -1.76 2.16
N THR A 57 8.87 -2.58 1.39
CA THR A 57 7.66 -3.28 1.85
C THR A 57 7.53 -4.67 1.24
N GLY A 58 6.83 -5.55 1.97
CA GLY A 58 6.36 -6.85 1.46
C GLY A 58 5.07 -6.74 0.65
N ASP A 59 4.44 -5.56 0.62
CA ASP A 59 3.22 -5.34 -0.18
C ASP A 59 3.51 -5.41 -1.69
N ASN A 60 2.44 -5.58 -2.47
CA ASN A 60 2.55 -5.57 -3.92
C ASN A 60 2.93 -4.17 -4.46
N LEU A 61 3.43 -4.13 -5.70
CA LEU A 61 3.92 -2.90 -6.32
C LEU A 61 2.86 -1.78 -6.42
N HIS A 62 1.59 -2.11 -6.67
CA HIS A 62 0.53 -1.10 -6.79
C HIS A 62 0.27 -0.41 -5.44
N ALA A 63 0.19 -1.20 -4.36
CA ALA A 63 0.03 -0.68 -2.99
C ALA A 63 1.20 0.23 -2.60
N ALA A 64 2.42 -0.27 -2.81
CA ALA A 64 3.64 0.44 -2.46
C ALA A 64 3.78 1.75 -3.24
N ALA A 65 3.49 1.73 -4.54
CA ALA A 65 3.54 2.93 -5.38
C ALA A 65 2.53 3.99 -4.94
N HIS A 66 1.32 3.58 -4.55
CA HIS A 66 0.29 4.51 -4.06
C HIS A 66 0.74 5.26 -2.82
N ILE A 67 1.26 4.54 -1.82
CA ILE A 67 1.78 5.12 -0.57
C ILE A 67 3.01 5.99 -0.85
N ALA A 68 3.91 5.53 -1.72
CA ALA A 68 5.12 6.26 -2.07
C ALA A 68 4.82 7.61 -2.74
N ASP A 69 3.85 7.64 -3.67
CA ASP A 69 3.40 8.87 -4.31
C ASP A 69 2.80 9.86 -3.31
N GLU A 70 2.00 9.38 -2.34
CA GLU A 70 1.42 10.21 -1.27
C GLU A 70 2.51 10.81 -0.35
N LEU A 71 3.59 10.07 -0.11
CA LEU A 71 4.68 10.46 0.79
C LEU A 71 5.88 11.13 0.09
N GLY A 72 5.86 11.25 -1.24
CA GLY A 72 6.97 11.81 -2.02
C GLY A 72 8.23 10.93 -2.07
N ILE A 73 8.09 9.62 -1.84
CA ILE A 73 9.18 8.65 -1.90
C ILE A 73 9.35 8.14 -3.33
N ARG A 74 10.55 8.30 -3.90
CA ARG A 74 10.81 7.95 -5.32
C ARG A 74 11.48 6.60 -5.56
N ASP A 75 12.14 6.04 -4.55
CA ASP A 75 12.74 4.71 -4.62
C ASP A 75 11.88 3.73 -3.82
N VAL A 76 11.24 2.79 -4.53
CA VAL A 76 10.29 1.83 -3.98
C VAL A 76 10.77 0.42 -4.29
N ARG A 77 10.87 -0.40 -3.27
CA ARG A 77 11.19 -1.83 -3.35
C ARG A 77 10.08 -2.62 -2.68
N ALA A 78 9.27 -3.25 -3.51
CA ALA A 78 8.02 -3.92 -3.14
C ALA A 78 8.09 -5.43 -3.44
N GLY A 79 7.21 -6.21 -2.82
CA GLY A 79 7.12 -7.66 -2.98
C GLY A 79 8.35 -8.41 -2.48
N LEU A 80 9.03 -7.86 -1.48
CA LEU A 80 10.21 -8.44 -0.83
C LEU A 80 9.86 -9.48 0.23
#